data_AF-A0A1A9D371-F1
#
_entry.id   AF-A0A1A9D371-F1
#
_cell.length_a   1.000
_cell.length_b   1.000
_cell.length_c   1.000
_cell.angle_alpha   90.00
_cell.angle_beta   90.00
_cell.angle_gamma   90.00
#
_symmetry.space_group_name_H-M   'P 1'
#
loop_
_entity.id
_entity.type
_entity.pdbx_description
1 polymer ?
#
loop_
_entity_poly.entity_id
_entity_poly.type
_entity_poly.pdbx_seq_one_letter_code
_entity_poly.pdbx_strand_id
1 'polypeptide(L)' 'MFELRLLDPDGYTVPGTVHTVPDDQASTVRAWLLAEVAVQNADEWNRFGAGYDARDYRVRVTAVNTPVALTAHLDTAA' A
#
# COMPACT_ATOMS: atom_id res chain seq x y z
N MET A 1 2.83 6.34 10.29
CA MET A 1 3.14 5.92 8.91
C MET A 1 2.38 4.62 8.64
N PHE A 2 1.89 4.42 7.43
CA PHE A 2 1.21 3.20 7.00
C PHE A 2 1.87 2.61 5.77
N GLU A 3 1.95 1.30 5.71
CA GLU A 3 2.24 0.56 4.49
C GLU A 3 0.92 0.09 3.87
N LEU A 4 0.73 0.40 2.59
CA LEU A 4 -0.40 -0.01 1.78
C LEU A 4 0.08 -0.98 0.70
N ARG A 5 -0.67 -2.06 0.48
CA ARG A 5 -0.42 -3.04 -0.58
C ARG A 5 -1.72 -3.31 -1.33
N LEU A 6 -1.69 -3.25 -2.66
CA LEU A 6 -2.80 -3.75 -3.47
C LEU A 6 -2.71 -5.28 -3.53
N LEU A 7 -3.81 -5.95 -3.23
CA LEU A 7 -3.98 -7.39 -3.32
C LEU A 7 -4.88 -7.71 -4.51
N ASP A 8 -4.46 -8.67 -5.32
CA ASP A 8 -5.27 -9.24 -6.40
C ASP A 8 -6.41 -10.13 -5.84
N PRO A 9 -7.32 -10.63 -6.68
CA PRO A 9 -8.44 -11.48 -6.25
C PRO A 9 -8.01 -12.78 -5.55
N ASP A 10 -6.81 -13.27 -5.86
CA ASP A 10 -6.22 -14.47 -5.23
C ASP A 10 -5.52 -14.16 -3.89
N GLY A 11 -5.42 -12.87 -3.53
CA GLY A 11 -4.86 -12.38 -2.28
C GLY A 11 -3.36 -12.12 -2.31
N TYR A 12 -2.71 -12.20 -3.47
CA TYR A 12 -1.29 -11.88 -3.65
C TYR A 12 -1.07 -10.38 -3.82
N THR A 13 0.09 -9.89 -3.40
CA THR A 13 0.44 -8.48 -3.59
C THR A 13 0.79 -8.23 -5.05
N VAL A 14 0.11 -7.25 -5.65
CA VAL A 14 0.41 -6.80 -7.02
C VAL A 14 1.81 -6.17 -7.03
N PRO A 15 2.74 -6.62 -7.90
CA PRO A 15 4.10 -6.07 -7.96
C PRO A 15 4.11 -4.55 -8.18
N GLY A 16 4.99 -3.84 -7.46
CA GLY A 16 5.15 -2.38 -7.62
C GLY A 16 4.10 -1.52 -6.90
N THR A 17 3.17 -2.12 -6.15
CA THR A 17 2.06 -1.39 -5.49
C THR A 17 2.20 -1.26 -3.97
N VAL A 18 3.41 -1.47 -3.45
CA VAL A 18 3.71 -1.32 -2.02
C VAL A 18 4.11 0.13 -1.76
N HIS A 19 3.35 0.84 -0.93
CA HIS A 19 3.58 2.25 -0.61
C HIS A 19 3.64 2.46 0.90
N THR A 20 4.69 3.12 1.38
CA THR A 20 4.79 3.58 2.77
C THR A 20 4.56 5.08 2.83
N VAL A 21 3.47 5.50 3.46
CA VAL A 21 3.02 6.90 3.47
C VAL A 21 2.65 7.41 4.87
N PRO A 22 2.63 8.74 5.07
CA PRO A 22 2.03 9.35 6.26
C PRO A 22 0.54 9.00 6.42
N ASP A 23 0.02 9.16 7.64
CA ASP A 23 -1.38 8.85 7.99
C ASP A 23 -2.38 9.67 7.17
N ASP A 24 -2.13 10.97 7.04
CA ASP A 24 -2.96 11.91 6.28
C ASP A 24 -3.01 11.61 4.77
N GLN A 25 -2.09 10.79 4.24
CA GLN A 25 -2.05 10.39 2.83
C GLN A 25 -2.59 8.97 2.59
N ALA A 26 -2.80 8.17 3.64
CA ALA A 26 -3.18 6.77 3.50
C ALA A 26 -4.52 6.59 2.76
N SER A 27 -5.51 7.46 3.02
CA SER A 27 -6.81 7.41 2.35
C SER A 27 -6.71 7.72 0.85
N THR A 28 -5.92 8.72 0.47
CA THR A 28 -5.67 9.13 -0.92
C THR A 28 -4.98 8.01 -1.70
N VAL A 29 -3.92 7.42 -1.14
CA VAL A 29 -3.20 6.31 -1.79
C VAL A 29 -4.08 5.07 -1.91
N ARG A 30 -4.87 4.75 -0.88
CA ARG A 30 -5.84 3.65 -0.95
C ARG A 30 -6.85 3.85 -2.08
N ALA A 31 -7.37 5.07 -2.25
CA ALA A 31 -8.32 5.37 -3.30
C ALA A 31 -7.69 5.22 -4.70
N TRP A 32 -6.48 5.74 -4.88
CA TRP A 32 -5.73 5.61 -6.14
C TRP A 32 -5.43 4.15 -6.50
N LEU A 33 -4.97 3.33 -5.53
CA LEU A 33 -4.70 1.90 -5.75
C LEU A 33 -5.94 1.14 -6.24
N LEU A 34 -7.12 1.45 -5.70
CA LEU A 34 -8.37 0.77 -6.06
C LEU A 34 -9.01 1.33 -7.35
N ALA A 35 -8.93 2.65 -7.58
CA ALA A 35 -9.61 3.30 -8.70
C ALA A 35 -8.83 3.21 -10.01
N GLU A 36 -7.49 3.19 -9.95
CA GLU A 36 -6.63 3.21 -11.13
C GLU A 36 -5.85 1.91 -11.27
N VAL A 37 -5.08 1.54 -10.25
CA VAL A 37 -4.11 0.44 -10.36
C VAL A 37 -4.80 -0.92 -10.46
N ALA A 38 -5.86 -1.14 -9.66
CA ALA A 38 -6.67 -2.36 -9.76
C ALA A 38 -7.32 -2.53 -11.13
N VAL A 39 -7.81 -1.43 -11.73
CA VAL A 39 -8.41 -1.46 -13.08
C VAL A 39 -7.37 -1.83 -14.12
N GLN A 40 -6.21 -1.16 -14.11
CA GLN A 40 -5.13 -1.46 -15.04
C GLN A 40 -4.65 -2.90 -14.92
N ASN A 41 -4.46 -3.41 -13.71
CA ASN A 41 -3.98 -4.77 -13.50
C ASN A 41 -5.03 -5.82 -13.89
N ALA A 42 -6.32 -5.58 -13.60
CA ALA A 42 -7.40 -6.45 -14.05
C ALA A 42 -7.46 -6.51 -15.59
N ASP A 43 -7.35 -5.37 -16.28
CA ASP A 43 -7.31 -5.32 -17.74
C ASP A 43 -6.10 -6.08 -18.32
N GLU A 44 -4.93 -5.95 -17.72
CA GLU A 44 -3.72 -6.68 -18.12
C GLU A 44 -3.93 -8.19 -18.00
N TRP A 45 -4.43 -8.68 -16.87
CA TRP A 45 -4.72 -10.09 -16.66
C TRP A 45 -5.83 -10.62 -17.56
N ASN A 46 -6.84 -9.81 -17.84
CA ASN A 46 -7.93 -10.15 -18.74
C ASN A 46 -7.48 -10.30 -20.19
N ARG A 47 -6.40 -9.62 -20.62
CA ARG A 47 -5.77 -9.88 -21.93
C ARG A 47 -5.22 -11.30 -22.05
N PHE A 48 -4.95 -11.97 -20.93
CA PHE A 48 -4.52 -13.37 -20.87
C PHE A 48 -5.67 -14.35 -20.53
N GLY A 49 -6.91 -13.86 -20.41
CA GLY A 49 -8.10 -14.68 -20.16
C GLY A 49 -8.33 -15.07 -18.69
N ALA A 50 -7.70 -14.39 -17.73
CA ALA A 50 -7.83 -14.72 -16.31
C ALA A 50 -9.22 -14.41 -15.71
N GLY A 51 -9.95 -13.43 -16.27
CA GLY A 51 -11.29 -13.07 -15.80
C GLY A 51 -11.31 -12.30 -14.47
N TYR A 52 -10.24 -11.58 -14.15
CA TYR A 52 -10.18 -10.75 -12.94
C TYR A 52 -11.10 -9.52 -13.05
N ASP A 53 -11.90 -9.27 -12.01
CA ASP A 53 -12.66 -8.03 -11.84
C ASP A 53 -11.91 -7.10 -10.88
N ALA A 54 -11.70 -5.84 -11.28
CA ALA A 54 -11.07 -4.82 -10.45
C ALA A 54 -11.77 -4.62 -9.08
N ARG A 55 -13.06 -4.96 -8.98
CA ARG A 55 -13.85 -4.88 -7.73
C ARG A 55 -13.47 -5.92 -6.69
N ASP A 56 -12.81 -7.00 -7.10
CA ASP A 56 -12.37 -8.07 -6.19
C ASP A 56 -11.01 -7.76 -5.55
N TYR A 57 -10.29 -6.75 -6.05
CA TYR A 57 -9.05 -6.28 -5.48
C TYR A 57 -9.27 -5.61 -4.12
N ARG A 58 -8.26 -5.70 -3.26
CA ARG A 58 -8.32 -5.15 -1.90
C ARG A 58 -7.04 -4.43 -1.55
N VAL A 59 -7.10 -3.46 -0.64
CA VAL A 59 -5.89 -2.84 -0.08
C VAL A 59 -5.69 -3.33 1.34
N ARG A 60 -4.51 -3.92 1.61
CA ARG A 60 -4.06 -4.20 2.96
C ARG A 60 -3.34 -2.96 3.49
N VAL A 61 -3.71 -2.55 4.70
CA VAL A 61 -3.11 -1.40 5.40
C VAL A 61 -2.47 -1.90 6.69
N THR A 62 -1.19 -1.59 6.89
CA THR A 62 -0.43 -1.98 8.07
C THR A 62 0.19 -0.73 8.70
N ALA A 63 -0.04 -0.49 9.99
CA ALA A 63 0.68 0.55 10.71
C ALA A 63 2.16 0.17 10.79
N VAL A 64 3.05 1.05 10.33
CA VAL A 64 4.49 0.87 10.49
C VAL A 64 4.98 1.80 11.58
N ASN A 65 5.45 1.21 12.68
CA ASN A 65 6.14 1.95 13.73
C ASN A 65 7.47 2.43 13.15
N THR A 66 7.56 3.71 12.83
CA THR A 66 8.86 4.35 12.64
C THR A 66 9.50 4.37 14.04
N PRO A 67 10.62 3.67 14.30
CA PRO A 67 11.32 3.86 15.56
C PRO A 67 11.69 5.34 15.62
N VAL A 68 11.13 6.06 16.60
CA VAL A 68 11.65 7.38 16.96
C VAL A 68 13.07 7.09 17.37
N ALA A 69 14.05 7.53 16.56
CA ALA A 69 15.43 7.49 16.98
C ALA A 69 15.45 8.19 18.35
N LEU A 70 15.81 7.44 19.38
CA LEU A 70 16.03 7.98 20.71
C LEU A 70 17.31 8.82 20.63
N THR A 71 17.25 9.97 19.95
CA THR A 71 18.25 11.03 20.08
C THR A 71 17.97 11.70 21.42
N ALA A 72 18.16 10.93 22.50
CA ALA A 72 18.52 11.53 23.76
C ALA A 72 19.89 12.17 23.50
N HIS A 73 19.85 13.48 23.25
CA HIS A 73 20.97 14.35 23.51
C HIS A 73 21.46 14.03 24.92
N LEU A 74 22.54 13.25 25.03
CA LEU A 74 23.43 13.32 26.16
C LEU A 74 24.23 14.60 26.01
N ASP A 75 23.53 15.71 26.20
CA ASP A 75 24.15 16.99 26.53
C ASP A 75 23.59 17.42 27.87
N THR A 76 24.48 17.93 28.73
CA THR A 76 24.28 18.35 30.13
C THR A 76 24.37 17.18 31.14
N ALA A 77 25.32 17.12 32.08
CA ALA A 77 26.37 18.04 32.48
C ALA A 77 27.39 17.34 33.40
N ALA A 78 28.61 17.91 33.35
CA ALA A 78 29.59 18.14 34.42
C ALA A 78 30.24 16.94 35.14
#